data_AF-V5SE46-F1
#
_entry.id   AF-V5SE46-F1
#
_cell.length_a   1.000
_cell.length_b   1.000
_cell.length_c   1.000
_cell.angle_alpha   90.00
_cell.angle_beta   90.00
_cell.angle_gamma   90.00
#
_symmetry.space_group_name_H-M   'P 1'
#
loop_
_entity.id
_entity.type
_entity.pdbx_description
1 polymer ?
#
loop_
_entity_poly.entity_id
_entity_poly.type
_entity_poly.pdbx_seq_one_letter_code
_entity_poly.pdbx_strand_id
1 'polypeptide(L)'
;MEMSVLHAIASAANFALVAGLLALGACTLGACAMSSPQIGTRAGLGCVDDSPACIDQRQATLRHMVNDRSRSWVHESPTPEAYASGVRLFAYKSKKKELTCDELRRGKLEADTARSSLNSVGDRLTPAQVSRSVMLAGEVGRELEREFNRRCKRG
;
A
#
# COMPACT_ATOMS: atom_id res chain seq x y z
N MET A 1 -17.17 54.16 32.78
CA MET A 1 -18.20 54.82 31.96
C MET A 1 -17.74 54.65 30.52
N GLU A 2 -18.50 53.86 29.76
CA GLU A 2 -18.59 53.75 28.27
C GLU A 2 -17.28 53.47 27.49
N MET A 3 -17.06 52.27 26.94
CA MET A 3 -17.69 51.61 25.78
C MET A 3 -17.48 52.33 24.45
N SER A 4 -17.01 51.54 23.47
CA SER A 4 -17.42 51.60 22.05
C SER A 4 -16.79 52.70 21.18
N VAL A 5 -16.62 52.56 19.86
CA VAL A 5 -16.82 51.48 18.88
C VAL A 5 -16.13 51.95 17.58
N LEU A 6 -15.68 50.95 16.82
CA LEU A 6 -15.32 50.91 15.39
C LEU A 6 -15.80 52.07 14.50
N HIS A 7 -15.00 52.42 13.49
CA HIS A 7 -15.52 52.65 12.14
C HIS A 7 -14.51 52.17 11.09
N ALA A 8 -14.92 51.17 10.32
CA ALA A 8 -14.32 50.78 9.06
C ALA A 8 -14.80 51.74 7.96
N ILE A 9 -13.93 52.13 7.04
CA ILE A 9 -14.33 52.76 5.77
C ILE A 9 -13.51 52.14 4.65
N ALA A 10 -14.21 51.39 3.81
CA ALA A 10 -13.72 50.91 2.52
C ALA A 10 -13.98 52.00 1.47
N SER A 11 -13.01 52.26 0.58
CA SER A 11 -13.29 52.88 -0.72
C SER A 11 -12.24 52.45 -1.73
N ALA A 12 -12.68 51.64 -2.68
CA ALA A 12 -11.98 51.32 -3.91
C ALA A 12 -12.21 52.43 -4.95
N ALA A 13 -11.17 52.83 -5.67
CA ALA A 13 -11.30 53.48 -6.98
C ALA A 13 -10.01 53.29 -7.78
N ASN A 14 -10.08 52.46 -8.81
CA ASN A 14 -9.07 52.22 -9.83
C ASN A 14 -8.97 53.42 -10.78
N PHE A 15 -7.76 53.92 -11.06
CA PHE A 15 -7.41 54.47 -12.37
C PHE A 15 -5.94 54.19 -12.71
N ALA A 16 -5.75 53.71 -13.94
CA ALA A 16 -4.59 53.10 -14.56
C ALA A 16 -3.30 53.95 -14.59
N LEU A 17 -2.12 53.30 -14.58
CA LEU A 17 -1.19 53.29 -15.73
C LEU A 17 0.06 52.40 -15.51
N VAL A 18 0.10 51.34 -16.30
CA VAL A 18 1.23 50.62 -16.95
C VAL A 18 2.68 50.95 -16.52
N ALA A 19 3.40 49.93 -16.04
CA ALA A 19 4.68 49.43 -16.59
C ALA A 19 5.54 48.79 -15.49
N GLY A 20 5.87 47.50 -15.61
CA GLY A 20 6.90 46.91 -14.73
C GLY A 20 7.00 45.39 -14.72
N LEU A 21 7.63 44.83 -15.76
CA LEU A 21 8.52 43.66 -15.71
C LEU A 21 8.02 42.31 -15.14
N LEU A 22 7.82 41.36 -16.06
CA LEU A 22 8.45 40.02 -16.07
C LEU A 22 8.85 39.43 -14.71
N ALA A 23 7.99 38.56 -14.18
CA ALA A 23 8.44 37.45 -13.35
C ALA A 23 7.70 36.18 -13.76
N LEU A 24 8.45 35.26 -14.38
CA LEU A 24 8.02 33.90 -14.67
C LEU A 24 7.66 33.18 -13.36
N GLY A 25 6.39 33.20 -12.99
CA GLY A 25 5.83 32.32 -11.97
C GLY A 25 5.43 31.00 -12.61
N ALA A 26 6.40 30.10 -12.79
CA ALA A 26 6.14 28.73 -13.19
C ALA A 26 5.19 28.07 -12.18
N CYS A 27 3.92 27.89 -12.57
CA CYS A 27 3.03 26.91 -11.95
C CYS A 27 3.63 25.52 -12.18
N THR A 28 4.52 25.12 -11.28
CA THR A 28 4.97 23.74 -11.19
C THR A 28 3.74 22.90 -10.83
N LEU A 29 3.33 22.05 -11.76
CA LEU A 29 2.48 20.90 -11.50
C LEU A 29 3.28 19.97 -10.57
N GLY A 30 3.27 20.28 -9.27
CA GLY A 30 3.73 19.39 -8.22
C GLY A 30 2.79 18.22 -8.14
N ALA A 31 3.03 17.21 -8.98
CA ALA A 31 2.44 15.89 -8.85
C ALA A 31 2.72 15.39 -7.43
N CYS A 32 1.67 15.26 -6.64
CA CYS A 32 1.70 14.64 -5.33
C CYS A 32 2.10 13.17 -5.49
N ALA A 33 3.41 12.90 -5.45
CA ALA A 33 3.94 11.58 -5.15
C ALA A 33 3.62 11.27 -3.68
N MET A 34 2.36 10.94 -3.41
CA MET A 34 1.92 10.32 -2.17
C MET A 34 2.71 9.02 -2.04
N SER A 35 3.85 9.07 -1.36
CA SER A 35 4.68 7.90 -1.09
C SER A 35 3.94 7.05 -0.06
N SER A 36 3.11 6.13 -0.54
CA SER A 36 2.46 5.15 0.34
C SER A 36 3.53 4.38 1.11
N PRO A 37 3.34 4.13 2.42
CA PRO A 37 4.28 3.32 3.17
C PRO A 37 4.45 1.95 2.50
N GLN A 38 5.71 1.57 2.25
CA GLN A 38 6.06 0.28 1.67
C GLN A 38 6.39 -0.70 2.78
N ILE A 39 5.81 -1.89 2.74
CA ILE A 39 5.98 -2.88 3.82
C ILE A 39 7.34 -3.61 3.76
N GLY A 40 8.00 -3.62 2.61
CA GLY A 40 9.12 -4.53 2.30
C GLY A 40 10.38 -4.37 3.14
N THR A 41 10.49 -3.31 3.93
CA THR A 41 11.60 -3.10 4.87
C THR A 41 11.47 -3.89 6.16
N ARG A 42 10.31 -4.54 6.41
CA ARG A 42 10.15 -5.43 7.56
C ARG A 42 11.04 -6.65 7.39
N ALA A 43 11.73 -7.02 8.47
CA ALA A 43 12.42 -8.30 8.57
C ALA A 43 11.48 -9.44 8.12
N GLY A 44 12.01 -10.48 7.48
CA GLY A 44 11.21 -11.60 6.99
C GLY A 44 10.36 -11.35 5.74
N LEU A 45 10.22 -10.12 5.25
CA LEU A 45 9.61 -9.88 3.93
C LEU A 45 10.62 -9.86 2.79
N GLY A 46 11.91 -9.64 3.09
CA GLY A 46 12.99 -9.60 2.10
C GLY A 46 13.74 -10.92 1.88
N CYS A 47 13.56 -11.91 2.76
CA CYS A 47 14.31 -13.16 2.69
C CYS A 47 13.48 -14.26 2.00
N VAL A 48 14.12 -15.04 1.11
CA VAL A 48 13.44 -15.99 0.20
C VAL A 48 14.17 -17.34 0.10
N ASP A 49 15.27 -17.53 0.85
CA ASP A 49 15.97 -18.80 0.93
C ASP A 49 15.39 -19.72 2.01
N ASP A 50 15.83 -20.97 2.02
CA ASP A 50 15.39 -22.00 2.96
C ASP A 50 16.37 -22.17 4.14
N SER A 51 17.23 -21.17 4.40
CA SER A 51 18.06 -21.17 5.60
C SER A 51 17.18 -21.11 6.86
N PRO A 52 17.58 -21.75 7.96
CA PRO A 52 16.84 -21.67 9.23
C PRO A 52 16.58 -20.21 9.66
N ALA A 53 17.57 -19.34 9.51
CA ALA A 53 17.46 -17.92 9.84
C ALA A 53 16.36 -17.21 9.04
N CYS A 54 16.29 -17.45 7.72
CA CYS A 54 15.23 -16.86 6.90
C CYS A 54 13.84 -17.43 7.24
N ILE A 55 13.75 -18.73 7.48
CA ILE A 55 12.50 -19.37 7.90
C ILE A 55 11.99 -18.74 9.22
N ASP A 56 12.88 -18.58 10.21
CA ASP A 56 12.53 -17.99 11.50
C ASP A 56 12.05 -16.54 11.37
N GLN A 57 12.74 -15.75 10.54
CA GLN A 57 12.32 -14.37 10.24
C GLN A 57 10.95 -14.32 9.58
N ARG A 58 10.69 -15.17 8.58
CA ARG A 58 9.37 -15.25 7.91
C ARG A 58 8.27 -15.63 8.89
N GLN A 59 8.50 -16.62 9.73
CA GLN A 59 7.53 -17.06 10.75
C GLN A 59 7.27 -15.98 11.81
N ALA A 60 8.31 -15.32 12.31
CA ALA A 60 8.17 -14.23 13.28
C ALA A 60 7.34 -13.08 12.69
N THR A 61 7.60 -12.73 11.43
CA THR A 61 6.90 -11.67 10.72
C THR A 61 5.44 -12.02 10.45
N LEU A 62 5.18 -13.26 10.03
CA LEU A 62 3.82 -13.76 9.88
C LEU A 62 3.04 -13.68 11.19
N ARG A 63 3.65 -14.13 12.30
CA ARG A 63 3.04 -14.03 13.65
C ARG A 63 2.72 -12.58 14.00
N HIS A 64 3.63 -11.65 13.74
CA HIS A 64 3.39 -10.23 13.97
C HIS A 64 2.21 -9.70 13.14
N MET A 65 2.18 -9.96 11.82
CA MET A 65 1.10 -9.48 10.94
C MET A 65 -0.27 -10.09 11.29
N VAL A 66 -0.31 -11.36 11.68
CA VAL A 66 -1.54 -12.06 12.08
C VAL A 66 -2.04 -11.56 13.44
N ASN A 67 -1.15 -11.13 14.33
CA ASN A 67 -1.52 -10.62 15.65
C ASN A 67 -1.83 -9.11 15.65
N ASP A 68 -1.47 -8.39 14.60
CA ASP A 68 -1.84 -6.98 14.42
C ASP A 68 -3.36 -6.83 14.25
N ARG A 69 -4.00 -6.26 15.28
CA ARG A 69 -5.46 -6.00 15.28
C ARG A 69 -5.85 -4.84 14.37
N SER A 70 -4.94 -3.89 14.14
CA SER A 70 -5.18 -2.75 13.25
C SER A 70 -5.16 -3.16 11.79
N ARG A 71 -4.42 -4.24 11.47
CA ARG A 71 -4.18 -4.73 10.10
C ARG A 71 -3.70 -3.63 9.16
N SER A 72 -2.95 -2.65 9.69
CA SER A 72 -2.46 -1.51 8.90
C SER A 72 -1.67 -1.97 7.68
N TRP A 73 -1.01 -3.12 7.80
CA TRP A 73 -0.26 -3.78 6.74
C TRP A 73 -1.05 -4.07 5.47
N VAL A 74 -2.38 -4.20 5.51
CA VAL A 74 -3.22 -4.40 4.32
C VAL A 74 -3.21 -3.16 3.41
N HIS A 75 -3.02 -1.98 3.99
CA HIS A 75 -3.05 -0.71 3.27
C HIS A 75 -1.68 -0.24 2.79
N GLU A 76 -0.61 -0.89 3.25
CA GLU A 76 0.75 -0.61 2.82
C GLU A 76 1.02 -1.22 1.44
N SER A 77 1.81 -0.56 0.61
CA SER A 77 2.16 -1.12 -0.70
C SER A 77 3.17 -2.27 -0.53
N PRO A 78 2.94 -3.44 -1.17
CA PRO A 78 3.91 -4.52 -1.16
C PRO A 78 5.13 -4.15 -2.03
N THR A 79 6.33 -4.52 -1.58
CA THR A 79 7.51 -4.51 -2.45
C THR A 79 7.58 -5.82 -3.24
N PRO A 80 8.30 -5.88 -4.36
CA PRO A 80 8.53 -7.12 -5.11
C PRO A 80 9.05 -8.28 -4.22
N GLU A 81 9.93 -7.98 -3.27
CA GLU A 81 10.49 -8.95 -2.32
C GLU A 81 9.42 -9.50 -1.36
N ALA A 82 8.48 -8.66 -0.94
CA ALA A 82 7.36 -9.08 -0.09
C ALA A 82 6.48 -10.14 -0.77
N TYR A 83 6.33 -10.08 -2.10
CA TYR A 83 5.65 -11.14 -2.87
C TYR A 83 6.44 -12.46 -2.85
N ALA A 84 7.77 -12.38 -2.88
CA ALA A 84 8.65 -13.54 -2.93
C ALA A 84 8.73 -14.28 -1.58
N SER A 85 8.67 -13.55 -0.46
CA SER A 85 8.68 -14.18 0.88
C SER A 85 7.44 -15.02 1.17
N GLY A 86 6.30 -14.72 0.53
CA GLY A 86 5.00 -15.35 0.78
C GLY A 86 4.33 -14.98 2.11
N VAL A 87 5.04 -14.32 3.03
CA VAL A 87 4.56 -14.01 4.39
C VAL A 87 3.26 -13.22 4.37
N ARG A 88 3.19 -12.17 3.55
CA ARG A 88 2.00 -11.31 3.46
C ARG A 88 0.80 -12.04 2.87
N LEU A 89 1.01 -12.91 1.89
CA LEU A 89 -0.04 -13.78 1.32
C LEU A 89 -0.57 -14.77 2.38
N PHE A 90 0.32 -15.36 3.19
CA PHE A 90 -0.10 -16.19 4.31
C PHE A 90 -0.85 -15.41 5.39
N ALA A 91 -0.48 -14.15 5.64
CA ALA A 91 -1.21 -13.29 6.57
C ALA A 91 -2.64 -13.03 6.08
N TYR A 92 -2.84 -12.70 4.79
CA TYR A 92 -4.16 -12.59 4.19
C TYR A 92 -4.97 -13.88 4.32
N LYS A 93 -4.37 -15.03 3.97
CA LYS A 93 -5.01 -16.35 4.07
C LYS A 93 -5.49 -16.63 5.50
N SER A 94 -4.63 -16.36 6.48
CA SER A 94 -4.90 -16.58 7.90
C SER A 94 -6.03 -15.68 8.42
N LYS A 95 -6.03 -14.41 8.02
CA LYS A 95 -6.97 -13.40 8.51
C LYS A 95 -8.25 -13.25 7.69
N LYS A 96 -8.42 -13.97 6.57
CA LYS A 96 -9.52 -13.80 5.60
C LYS A 96 -10.92 -13.67 6.21
N LYS A 97 -11.20 -14.40 7.31
CA LYS A 97 -12.50 -14.38 8.00
C LYS A 97 -12.75 -13.08 8.76
N GLU A 98 -11.68 -12.40 9.18
CA GLU A 98 -11.70 -11.14 9.92
C GLU A 98 -11.58 -9.92 9.00
N LEU A 99 -11.07 -10.10 7.77
CA LEU A 99 -10.93 -9.02 6.80
C LEU A 99 -12.30 -8.48 6.39
N THR A 100 -12.39 -7.16 6.24
CA THR A 100 -13.49 -6.44 5.60
C THR A 100 -13.56 -6.76 4.11
N CYS A 101 -14.67 -6.41 3.46
CA CYS A 101 -14.83 -6.61 2.02
C CYS A 101 -13.78 -5.87 1.17
N ASP A 102 -13.38 -4.68 1.61
CA ASP A 102 -12.33 -3.90 0.94
C ASP A 102 -10.95 -4.53 1.14
N GLU A 103 -10.64 -4.99 2.34
CA GLU A 103 -9.38 -5.71 2.61
C GLU A 103 -9.31 -7.04 1.84
N LEU A 104 -10.42 -7.79 1.73
CA LEU A 104 -10.50 -9.00 0.91
C LEU A 104 -10.24 -8.70 -0.56
N ARG A 105 -10.85 -7.63 -1.09
CA ARG A 105 -10.62 -7.18 -2.47
C ARG A 105 -9.16 -6.79 -2.70
N ARG A 106 -8.55 -6.06 -1.77
CA ARG A 106 -7.13 -5.67 -1.83
C ARG A 106 -6.22 -6.88 -1.80
N GLY A 107 -6.44 -7.82 -0.88
CA GLY A 107 -5.64 -9.04 -0.80
C GLY A 107 -5.77 -9.90 -2.06
N LYS A 108 -6.96 -9.99 -2.65
CA LYS A 108 -7.15 -10.65 -3.96
C LYS A 108 -6.34 -9.94 -5.05
N LEU A 109 -6.49 -8.62 -5.16
CA LEU A 109 -5.78 -7.83 -6.17
C LEU A 109 -4.26 -8.02 -6.05
N GLU A 110 -3.74 -7.97 -4.82
CA GLU A 110 -2.33 -8.23 -4.54
C GLU A 110 -1.91 -9.62 -5.03
N ALA A 111 -2.66 -10.67 -4.67
CA ALA A 111 -2.39 -12.03 -5.13
C ALA A 111 -2.43 -12.18 -6.67
N ASP A 112 -3.37 -11.51 -7.34
CA ASP A 112 -3.50 -11.53 -8.81
C ASP A 112 -2.30 -10.82 -9.49
N THR A 113 -1.72 -9.80 -8.85
CA THR A 113 -0.55 -9.07 -9.35
C THR A 113 0.80 -9.74 -9.08
N ALA A 114 0.84 -10.80 -8.26
CA ALA A 114 2.10 -11.40 -7.81
C ALA A 114 3.01 -11.82 -8.97
N ARG A 115 2.47 -12.38 -10.07
CA ARG A 115 3.29 -12.82 -11.21
C ARG A 115 4.06 -11.67 -11.86
N SER A 116 3.41 -10.54 -12.11
CA SER A 116 4.08 -9.39 -12.73
C SER A 116 5.08 -8.74 -11.79
N SER A 117 4.77 -8.64 -10.49
CA SER A 117 5.69 -8.13 -9.48
C SER A 117 6.91 -9.04 -9.25
N LEU A 118 6.75 -10.35 -9.32
CA LEU A 118 7.87 -11.28 -9.21
C LEU A 118 8.75 -11.26 -10.47
N ASN A 119 8.18 -11.07 -11.65
CA ASN A 119 8.99 -10.95 -12.87
C ASN A 119 9.84 -9.67 -12.87
N SER A 120 9.46 -8.61 -12.15
CA SER A 120 10.21 -7.36 -12.11
C SER A 120 11.47 -7.40 -11.24
N VAL A 121 11.67 -8.47 -10.45
CA VAL A 121 12.88 -8.61 -9.61
C VAL A 121 14.11 -9.08 -10.38
N GLY A 122 13.94 -9.49 -11.65
CA GLY A 122 15.02 -10.02 -12.51
C GLY A 122 15.67 -11.27 -11.93
N ASP A 123 16.99 -11.33 -12.03
CA ASP A 123 17.80 -12.51 -11.64
C ASP A 123 18.00 -12.67 -10.11
N ARG A 124 17.39 -11.79 -9.30
CA ARG A 124 17.46 -11.86 -7.83
C ARG A 124 16.72 -13.07 -7.25
N LEU A 125 15.81 -13.67 -8.03
CA LEU A 125 15.11 -14.89 -7.66
C LEU A 125 15.37 -15.99 -8.69
N THR A 126 15.55 -17.20 -8.21
CA THR A 126 15.59 -18.37 -9.08
C THR A 126 14.22 -18.61 -9.74
N PRO A 127 14.16 -19.23 -10.94
CA PRO A 127 12.89 -19.62 -11.55
C PRO A 127 12.01 -20.48 -10.64
N ALA A 128 12.63 -21.32 -9.80
CA ALA A 128 11.94 -22.14 -8.83
C ALA A 128 11.28 -21.30 -7.71
N GLN A 129 11.95 -20.27 -7.20
CA GLN A 129 11.38 -19.33 -6.21
C GLN A 129 10.20 -18.54 -6.79
N VAL A 130 10.34 -18.04 -8.03
CA VAL A 130 9.25 -17.35 -8.74
C VAL A 130 8.06 -18.29 -8.91
N SER A 131 8.28 -19.50 -9.42
CA SER A 131 7.23 -20.50 -9.64
C SER A 131 6.46 -20.83 -8.35
N ARG A 132 7.17 -21.13 -7.25
CA ARG A 132 6.55 -21.40 -5.94
C ARG A 132 5.72 -20.23 -5.44
N SER A 133 6.24 -19.01 -5.56
CA SER A 133 5.56 -17.80 -5.10
C SER A 133 4.30 -17.51 -5.91
N VAL A 134 4.34 -17.73 -7.23
CA VAL A 134 3.17 -17.59 -8.13
C VAL A 134 2.09 -18.63 -7.82
N MET A 135 2.47 -19.88 -7.57
CA MET A 135 1.53 -20.93 -7.19
C MET A 135 0.82 -20.60 -5.86
N LEU A 136 1.59 -20.17 -4.85
CA LEU A 136 1.06 -19.72 -3.57
C LEU A 136 0.08 -18.55 -3.75
N ALA A 137 0.47 -17.52 -4.52
CA ALA A 137 -0.38 -16.38 -4.79
C ALA A 137 -1.69 -16.80 -5.47
N GLY A 138 -1.63 -17.69 -6.45
CA GLY A 138 -2.84 -18.22 -7.10
C GLY A 138 -3.76 -18.97 -6.15
N GLU A 139 -3.22 -19.77 -5.23
CA GLU A 139 -4.02 -20.46 -4.20
C GLU A 139 -4.71 -19.46 -3.26
N VAL A 140 -3.94 -18.52 -2.72
CA VAL A 140 -4.44 -17.50 -1.79
C VAL A 140 -5.48 -16.61 -2.48
N GLY A 141 -5.22 -16.17 -3.71
CA GLY A 141 -6.14 -15.34 -4.50
C GLY A 141 -7.51 -16.00 -4.67
N ARG A 142 -7.54 -17.30 -5.03
CA ARG A 142 -8.80 -18.07 -5.13
C ARG A 142 -9.50 -18.19 -3.77
N GLU A 143 -8.74 -18.33 -2.69
CA GLU A 143 -9.29 -18.46 -1.34
C GLU A 143 -9.92 -17.15 -0.85
N LEU A 144 -9.26 -16.02 -1.08
CA LEU A 144 -9.79 -14.69 -0.79
C LEU A 144 -11.00 -14.38 -1.66
N GLU A 145 -10.98 -14.76 -2.94
CA GLU A 145 -12.12 -14.60 -3.83
C GLU A 145 -13.35 -15.38 -3.36
N ARG A 146 -13.17 -16.64 -2.93
CA ARG A 146 -14.27 -17.43 -2.36
C ARG A 146 -14.86 -16.75 -1.12
N GLU A 147 -14.00 -16.26 -0.23
CA GLU A 147 -14.44 -15.57 0.99
C GLU A 147 -15.15 -14.24 0.68
N PHE A 148 -14.62 -13.48 -0.29
CA PHE A 148 -15.25 -12.27 -0.79
C PHE A 148 -16.64 -12.55 -1.40
N ASN A 149 -16.75 -13.53 -2.30
CA ASN A 149 -18.02 -13.89 -2.91
C ASN A 149 -19.05 -14.37 -1.88
N ARG A 150 -18.60 -15.09 -0.83
CA ARG A 150 -19.45 -15.58 0.25
C ARG A 150 -20.05 -14.46 1.09
N ARG A 151 -19.28 -13.40 1.38
CA ARG A 151 -19.65 -12.36 2.35
C ARG A 151 -20.07 -11.02 1.74
N CYS A 152 -19.50 -10.66 0.60
CA CYS A 152 -19.50 -9.28 0.09
C CYS A 152 -20.34 -9.08 -1.17
N LYS A 153 -20.70 -10.15 -1.89
CA LYS A 153 -21.57 -10.08 -3.08
C LYS A 153 -23.05 -10.35 -2.80
N ARG A 154 -23.41 -10.63 -1.54
CA ARG A 154 -24.79 -10.90 -1.09
C ARG A 154 -25.38 -9.78 -0.23
N GLY A 155 -24.88 -8.55 -0.39
CA GLY A 155 -25.40 -7.34 0.26
C GLY A 155 -26.12 -6.47 -0.75
#